data_AF-A0A550GGJ5-F1
#
_entry.id   AF-A0A550GGJ5-F1
#
_cell.length_a   1.000
_cell.length_b   1.000
_cell.length_c   1.000
_cell.angle_alpha   90.00
_cell.angle_beta   90.00
_cell.angle_gamma   90.00
#
_symmetry.space_group_name_H-M   'P 1'
#
loop_
_entity.id
_entity.type
_entity.pdbx_description
1 polymer ?
#
loop_
_entity_poly.entity_id
_entity_poly.type
_entity_poly.pdbx_seq_one_letter_code
_entity_poly.pdbx_strand_id
1 'polypeptide(L)'
;MSERSLCLKIRKIQGERTLVLTNKLGIINRELKIQQSKNQLFIPVVRSPNEIELAKLKAELLHFELETRVFARKKTQEKTFRQILEDQLPPCLLASLPRALDIIGDIAVIEIPPELKNHKQVIGEALLKTHKNVQTVLAK
;
A
#
# COMPACT_ATOMS: atom_id res chain seq x y z
N MET A 1 -0.20 4.02 14.15
CA MET A 1 1.00 4.69 14.66
C MET A 1 1.23 5.94 13.84
N SER A 2 1.64 7.04 14.49
CA SER A 2 1.93 8.31 13.84
C SER A 2 3.43 8.53 13.81
N GLU A 3 3.95 9.08 12.72
CA GLU A 3 5.39 9.23 12.48
C GLU A 3 5.69 10.67 12.06
N ARG A 4 6.83 11.22 12.50
CA ARG A 4 7.30 12.53 12.06
C ARG A 4 8.03 12.37 10.74
N SER A 5 7.58 13.06 9.71
CA SER A 5 8.18 13.00 8.38
C SER A 5 8.21 14.39 7.75
N LEU A 6 9.24 14.63 6.93
CA LEU A 6 9.33 15.83 6.12
C LEU A 6 8.19 15.82 5.10
N CYS A 7 7.57 16.97 4.84
CA CYS A 7 6.51 17.08 3.87
C CYS A 7 6.58 18.36 3.05
N LEU A 8 6.06 18.26 1.83
CA LEU A 8 5.82 19.39 0.94
C LEU A 8 4.45 19.98 1.25
N LYS A 9 4.46 21.22 1.73
CA LYS A 9 3.28 22.05 1.93
C LYS A 9 3.04 22.85 0.65
N ILE A 10 1.90 22.58 0.03
CA ILE A 10 1.49 23.19 -1.23
C ILE A 10 0.03 23.63 -1.16
N ARG A 11 -0.41 24.43 -2.12
CA ARG A 11 -1.83 24.72 -2.30
C ARG A 11 -2.55 23.52 -2.91
N LYS A 12 -3.80 23.29 -2.52
CA LYS A 12 -4.63 22.18 -3.06
C LYS A 12 -4.74 22.21 -4.59
N ILE A 13 -4.77 23.39 -5.20
CA ILE A 13 -4.83 23.55 -6.66
C ILE A 13 -3.63 22.94 -7.40
N GLN A 14 -2.49 22.82 -6.71
CA GLN A 14 -1.28 22.18 -7.23
C GLN A 14 -1.11 20.74 -6.74
N GLY A 15 -2.10 20.20 -6.03
CA GLY A 15 -2.04 18.88 -5.39
C GLY A 15 -1.71 17.77 -6.39
N GLU A 16 -2.55 17.61 -7.41
CA GLU A 16 -2.38 16.56 -8.42
C GLU A 16 -1.05 16.69 -9.16
N ARG A 17 -0.71 17.90 -9.63
CA ARG A 17 0.55 18.15 -10.32
C ARG A 17 1.75 17.77 -9.45
N THR A 18 1.73 18.15 -8.18
CA THR A 18 2.80 17.81 -7.23
C THR A 18 2.84 16.30 -6.98
N LEU A 19 1.71 15.63 -6.86
CA LEU A 19 1.67 14.17 -6.70
C LEU A 19 2.25 13.46 -7.92
N VAL A 20 1.92 13.88 -9.13
CA VAL A 20 2.48 13.32 -10.37
C VAL A 20 3.99 13.52 -10.40
N LEU A 21 4.49 14.74 -10.12
CA LEU A 21 5.92 15.05 -10.12
C LEU A 21 6.68 14.29 -9.05
N THR A 22 6.21 14.32 -7.80
CA THR A 22 6.85 13.62 -6.68
C THR A 22 6.84 12.10 -6.85
N ASN A 23 5.81 11.53 -7.49
CA ASN A 23 5.81 10.12 -7.90
C ASN A 23 6.86 9.84 -8.99
N LYS A 24 6.96 10.69 -10.02
CA LYS A 24 7.99 10.55 -11.07
C LYS A 24 9.41 10.65 -10.51
N LEU A 25 9.62 11.50 -9.51
CA LEU A 25 10.90 11.67 -8.83
C LEU A 25 11.17 10.58 -7.78
N GLY A 26 10.18 9.76 -7.41
CA GLY A 26 10.34 8.71 -6.41
C GLY A 26 10.56 9.22 -4.97
N ILE A 27 10.27 10.50 -4.70
CA ILE A 27 10.53 11.12 -3.38
C ILE A 27 9.33 11.04 -2.43
N ILE A 28 8.15 10.67 -2.92
CA ILE A 28 6.92 10.61 -2.12
C ILE A 28 6.91 9.39 -1.17
N ASN A 29 6.54 9.62 0.10
CA ASN A 29 6.38 8.54 1.08
C ASN A 29 4.95 7.98 1.03
N ARG A 30 4.79 6.82 0.37
CA ARG A 30 3.49 6.13 0.22
C ARG A 30 2.99 5.42 1.48
N GLU A 31 3.87 5.23 2.47
CA GLU A 31 3.50 4.62 3.75
C GLU A 31 2.74 5.59 4.65
N LEU A 32 2.83 6.89 4.40
CA LEU A 32 2.18 7.92 5.19
C LEU A 32 0.94 8.47 4.47
N LYS A 33 -0.13 8.76 5.22
CA LYS A 33 -1.34 9.35 4.64
C LYS A 33 -1.10 10.83 4.34
N ILE A 34 -1.32 11.25 3.10
CA ILE A 34 -1.34 12.67 2.71
C ILE A 34 -2.41 13.39 3.56
N GLN A 35 -2.02 14.51 4.16
CA GLN A 35 -2.92 15.34 4.96
C GLN A 35 -3.40 16.53 4.14
N GLN A 36 -4.67 16.85 4.26
CA GLN A 36 -5.27 18.04 3.65
C GLN A 36 -5.80 18.93 4.77
N SER A 37 -5.51 20.23 4.70
CA SER A 37 -6.06 21.21 5.65
C SER A 37 -6.52 22.46 4.92
N LYS A 38 -7.82 22.78 5.01
CA LYS A 38 -8.48 23.92 4.34
C LYS A 38 -8.06 24.03 2.86
N ASN A 39 -7.10 24.90 2.54
CA ASN A 39 -6.59 25.19 1.20
C ASN A 39 -5.15 24.69 0.92
N GLN A 40 -4.56 23.96 1.87
CA GLN A 40 -3.21 23.42 1.80
C GLN A 40 -3.23 21.89 1.78
N LEU A 41 -2.28 21.31 1.08
CA LEU A 41 -2.02 19.87 1.02
C LEU A 41 -0.59 19.62 1.53
N PHE A 42 -0.44 18.58 2.33
CA PHE A 42 0.83 18.17 2.93
C PHE A 42 1.18 16.78 2.43
N ILE A 43 2.15 16.71 1.53
CA ILE A 43 2.59 15.48 0.90
C ILE A 43 3.87 15.01 1.61
N PRO A 44 3.84 13.87 2.33
CA PRO A 44 5.01 13.35 3.00
C PRO A 44 6.06 12.87 1.99
N VAL A 45 7.34 13.15 2.26
CA VAL A 45 8.48 12.77 1.42
C VAL A 45 9.45 11.88 2.20
N VAL A 46 10.05 10.91 1.52
CA VAL A 46 10.99 9.94 2.12
C VAL A 46 12.33 10.62 2.46
N ARG A 47 12.72 11.60 1.64
CA ARG A 47 13.98 12.35 1.76
C ARG A 47 13.78 13.80 1.34
N SER A 48 14.72 14.66 1.71
CA SER A 48 14.81 16.01 1.14
C SER A 48 15.09 15.95 -0.36
N PRO A 49 14.42 16.77 -1.20
CA PRO A 49 14.72 16.84 -2.62
C PRO A 49 16.15 17.34 -2.89
N ASN A 50 16.85 16.74 -3.85
CA ASN A 50 18.15 17.22 -4.34
C ASN A 50 18.00 18.55 -5.11
N GLU A 51 19.11 19.26 -5.37
CA GLU A 51 19.08 20.56 -6.08
C GLU A 51 18.37 20.50 -7.44
N ILE A 52 18.58 19.42 -8.20
CA ILE A 52 17.92 19.18 -9.51
C ILE A 52 16.40 18.97 -9.33
N GLU A 53 16.01 18.21 -8.32
CA GLU A 53 14.60 17.93 -8.01
C GLU A 53 13.91 19.21 -7.52
N LEU A 54 14.60 20.00 -6.70
CA LEU A 54 14.15 21.29 -6.21
C LEU A 54 13.95 22.30 -7.35
N ALA A 55 14.86 22.34 -8.32
CA ALA A 55 14.73 23.19 -9.51
C ALA A 55 13.49 22.81 -10.33
N LYS A 56 13.23 21.51 -10.54
CA LYS A 56 12.02 21.03 -11.23
C LYS A 56 10.75 21.36 -10.46
N LEU A 57 10.75 21.18 -9.13
CA LEU A 57 9.62 21.56 -8.28
C LEU A 57 9.38 23.07 -8.34
N LYS A 58 10.41 23.91 -8.30
CA LYS A 58 10.27 25.37 -8.44
C LYS A 58 9.78 25.80 -9.83
N ALA A 59 10.16 25.07 -10.88
CA ALA A 59 9.70 25.35 -12.24
C ALA A 59 8.20 25.05 -12.43
N GLU A 60 7.72 23.95 -11.85
CA GLU A 60 6.33 23.51 -11.98
C GLU A 60 5.39 24.07 -10.88
N LEU A 61 5.94 24.31 -9.69
CA LEU A 61 5.21 24.79 -8.51
C LEU A 61 5.61 26.22 -8.21
N LEU A 62 4.67 27.14 -8.44
CA LEU A 62 4.81 28.56 -8.11
C LEU A 62 5.21 28.81 -6.64
N HIS A 63 4.63 28.06 -5.68
CA HIS A 63 4.90 28.25 -4.25
C HIS A 63 4.79 26.91 -3.50
N PHE A 64 5.89 26.46 -2.90
CA PHE A 64 5.90 25.33 -1.97
C PHE A 64 6.79 25.62 -0.75
N GLU A 65 6.47 24.99 0.37
CA GLU A 65 7.25 25.03 1.60
C GLU A 65 7.59 23.61 2.04
N LEU A 66 8.76 23.42 2.66
CA LEU A 66 9.13 22.16 3.30
C LEU A 66 8.93 22.30 4.81
N GLU A 67 8.10 21.44 5.39
CA GLU A 67 7.80 21.45 6.83
C GLU A 67 7.84 20.01 7.35
N THR A 68 8.31 19.80 8.58
CA THR A 68 8.21 18.49 9.23
C THR A 68 6.92 18.39 10.01
N ARG A 69 6.10 17.38 9.71
CA ARG A 69 4.82 17.15 10.39
C ARG A 69 4.66 15.72 10.85
N VAL A 70 3.71 15.53 11.76
CA VAL A 70 3.28 14.20 12.21
C VAL A 70 2.21 13.69 11.26
N PHE A 71 2.51 12.60 10.57
CA PHE A 71 1.61 11.91 9.67
C PHE A 71 1.11 10.60 10.29
N ALA A 72 -0.15 10.27 10.03
CA ALA A 72 -0.65 8.95 10.33
C ALA A 72 -0.13 7.98 9.26
N ARG A 73 0.44 6.85 9.68
CA ARG A 73 0.79 5.79 8.75
C ARG A 73 -0.48 5.33 8.03
N LYS A 74 -0.41 5.24 6.71
CA LYS A 74 -1.40 4.51 5.92
C LYS A 74 -1.38 3.09 6.49
N LYS A 75 -2.56 2.55 6.83
CA LYS A 75 -2.66 1.11 7.08
C LYS A 75 -2.20 0.50 5.76
N THR A 76 -0.99 -0.06 5.73
CA THR A 76 -0.47 -0.81 4.59
C THR A 76 -1.62 -1.71 4.16
N GLN A 77 -1.99 -1.68 2.88
CA GLN A 77 -2.94 -2.66 2.37
C GLN A 77 -2.46 -4.00 2.91
N GLU A 78 -3.31 -4.65 3.69
CA GLU A 78 -3.00 -5.98 4.22
C GLU A 78 -2.54 -6.79 3.02
N LYS A 79 -1.30 -7.33 3.09
CA LYS A 79 -0.67 -8.01 1.95
C LYS A 79 -1.75 -8.86 1.30
N THR A 80 -2.03 -8.62 0.01
CA THR A 80 -3.10 -9.34 -0.66
C THR A 80 -2.82 -10.84 -0.53
N PHE A 81 -3.85 -11.68 -0.48
CA PHE A 81 -3.71 -13.14 -0.43
C PHE A 81 -2.61 -13.68 -1.35
N ARG A 82 -2.52 -13.17 -2.59
CA ARG A 82 -1.44 -13.48 -3.53
C ARG A 82 -0.04 -13.06 -3.06
N GLN A 83 0.12 -11.87 -2.50
CA GLN A 83 1.42 -11.39 -1.99
C GLN A 83 1.91 -12.20 -0.78
N ILE A 84 1.00 -12.66 0.08
CA ILE A 84 1.38 -13.54 1.21
C ILE A 84 1.86 -14.89 0.67
N LEU A 85 1.26 -15.36 -0.40
CA LEU A 85 1.61 -16.62 -1.03
C LEU A 85 2.81 -16.52 -1.97
N GLU A 86 3.11 -15.36 -2.56
CA GLU A 86 4.31 -15.12 -3.36
C GLU A 86 5.60 -15.37 -2.57
N ASP A 87 5.60 -15.04 -1.28
CA ASP A 87 6.72 -15.30 -0.37
C ASP A 87 6.88 -16.80 -0.01
N GLN A 88 5.86 -17.65 -0.26
CA GLN A 88 5.82 -19.05 0.24
C GLN A 88 5.54 -20.13 -0.82
N LEU A 89 5.09 -19.76 -2.02
CA LEU A 89 4.78 -20.68 -3.10
C LEU A 89 5.60 -20.33 -4.35
N PRO A 90 6.11 -21.33 -5.07
CA PRO A 90 6.77 -21.10 -6.35
C PRO A 90 5.78 -20.53 -7.38
N PRO A 91 6.25 -19.73 -8.36
CA PRO A 91 5.40 -19.02 -9.31
C PRO A 91 4.51 -19.95 -10.15
N CYS A 92 4.96 -21.19 -10.41
CA CYS A 92 4.16 -22.19 -11.12
C CYS A 92 2.87 -22.55 -10.36
N LEU A 93 2.92 -22.63 -9.03
CA LEU A 93 1.78 -22.97 -8.19
C LEU A 93 0.88 -21.75 -7.91
N LEU A 94 1.44 -20.54 -7.93
CA LEU A 94 0.65 -19.30 -7.82
C LEU A 94 -0.34 -19.13 -8.98
N ALA A 95 0.02 -19.60 -10.17
CA ALA A 95 -0.86 -19.55 -11.34
C ALA A 95 -2.11 -20.43 -11.16
N SER A 96 -1.97 -21.55 -10.44
CA SER A 96 -3.04 -22.47 -10.10
C SER A 96 -3.85 -22.05 -8.87
N LEU A 97 -3.57 -20.88 -8.27
CA LEU A 97 -4.34 -20.44 -7.11
C LEU A 97 -5.80 -20.19 -7.49
N PRO A 98 -6.74 -20.76 -6.70
CA PRO A 98 -8.16 -20.46 -6.87
C PRO A 98 -8.40 -18.95 -6.71
N ARG A 99 -9.12 -18.38 -7.66
CA ARG A 99 -9.46 -16.94 -7.68
C ARG A 99 -10.72 -16.63 -6.88
N ALA A 100 -11.53 -17.64 -6.61
CA ALA A 100 -12.79 -17.54 -5.90
C ALA A 100 -12.71 -18.36 -4.60
N LEU A 101 -13.36 -17.84 -3.57
CA LEU A 101 -13.58 -18.50 -2.30
C LEU A 101 -14.92 -18.00 -1.76
N ASP A 102 -15.61 -18.84 -1.00
CA ASP A 102 -16.88 -18.50 -0.39
C ASP A 102 -16.67 -18.19 1.09
N ILE A 103 -17.14 -17.02 1.55
CA ILE A 103 -17.11 -16.65 2.98
C ILE A 103 -18.54 -16.68 3.53
N ILE A 104 -18.76 -17.52 4.53
CA ILE A 104 -20.03 -17.64 5.24
C ILE A 104 -19.78 -17.32 6.71
N GLY A 105 -20.18 -16.12 7.14
CA GLY A 105 -19.90 -15.62 8.49
C GLY A 105 -18.38 -15.48 8.72
N ASP A 106 -17.84 -16.33 9.59
CA ASP A 106 -16.43 -16.43 9.95
C ASP A 106 -15.72 -17.66 9.33
N ILE A 107 -16.38 -18.38 8.42
CA ILE A 107 -15.83 -19.56 7.75
C ILE A 107 -15.56 -19.24 6.28
N ALA A 108 -14.35 -19.53 5.80
CA ALA A 108 -14.00 -19.47 4.38
C ALA A 108 -13.87 -20.87 3.79
N VAL A 109 -14.52 -21.13 2.65
CA VAL A 109 -14.44 -22.37 1.89
C VAL A 109 -13.69 -22.11 0.59
N ILE A 110 -12.67 -22.91 0.32
CA ILE A 110 -11.81 -22.77 -0.87
C ILE A 110 -11.65 -24.11 -1.58
N GLU A 111 -11.69 -24.08 -2.90
CA GLU A 111 -11.44 -25.26 -3.74
C GLU A 111 -9.95 -25.35 -4.05
N ILE A 112 -9.28 -26.40 -3.55
CA ILE A 112 -7.83 -26.55 -3.71
C ILE A 112 -7.56 -27.54 -4.85
N PRO A 113 -6.95 -27.10 -5.97
CA PRO A 113 -6.58 -28.01 -7.04
C PRO A 113 -5.55 -29.04 -6.54
N PRO A 114 -5.47 -30.23 -7.17
CA PRO A 114 -4.60 -31.31 -6.72
C PRO A 114 -3.13 -30.90 -6.60
N GLU A 115 -2.67 -29.97 -7.45
CA GLU A 115 -1.33 -29.40 -7.48
C GLU A 115 -0.98 -28.64 -6.17
N LEU A 116 -1.98 -28.07 -5.52
CA LEU A 116 -1.84 -27.26 -4.31
C LEU A 116 -2.16 -28.02 -3.01
N LYS A 117 -2.53 -29.31 -3.10
CA LYS A 117 -2.87 -30.12 -1.91
C LYS A 117 -1.75 -30.19 -0.88
N ASN A 118 -0.49 -30.22 -1.33
CA ASN A 118 0.67 -30.24 -0.44
C ASN A 118 0.88 -28.91 0.31
N HIS A 119 0.30 -27.82 -0.19
CA HIS A 119 0.42 -26.48 0.39
C HIS A 119 -0.90 -25.96 0.97
N LYS A 120 -1.89 -26.83 1.17
CA LYS A 120 -3.22 -26.47 1.70
C LYS A 120 -3.17 -25.69 3.02
N GLN A 121 -2.24 -26.05 3.90
CA GLN A 121 -2.08 -25.40 5.20
C GLN A 121 -1.56 -23.97 5.06
N VAL A 122 -0.54 -23.77 4.21
CA VAL A 122 0.03 -22.44 3.91
C VAL A 122 -1.04 -21.54 3.30
N ILE A 123 -1.87 -22.08 2.40
CA ILE A 123 -3.00 -21.37 1.79
C ILE A 123 -4.03 -20.97 2.86
N GLY A 124 -4.41 -21.89 3.74
CA GLY A 124 -5.34 -21.61 4.84
C GLY A 124 -4.82 -20.54 5.80
N GLU A 125 -3.55 -20.62 6.21
CA GLU A 125 -2.91 -19.61 7.06
C GLU A 125 -2.84 -18.24 6.37
N ALA A 126 -2.57 -18.19 5.07
CA ALA A 126 -2.57 -16.95 4.30
C ALA A 126 -3.97 -16.31 4.25
N LEU A 127 -5.03 -17.11 4.12
CA LEU A 127 -6.41 -16.61 4.15
C LEU A 127 -6.80 -16.04 5.51
N LEU A 128 -6.46 -16.74 6.59
CA LEU A 128 -6.71 -16.24 7.96
C LEU A 128 -5.96 -14.93 8.24
N LYS A 129 -4.73 -14.79 7.73
CA LYS A 129 -3.96 -13.53 7.84
C LYS A 129 -4.53 -12.40 7.00
N THR A 130 -5.09 -12.70 5.82
CA THR A 130 -5.65 -11.71 4.90
C THR A 130 -7.03 -11.24 5.35
N HIS A 131 -7.86 -12.16 5.85
CA HIS A 131 -9.25 -11.90 6.19
C HIS A 131 -9.45 -11.98 7.70
N LYS A 132 -9.30 -10.84 8.39
CA LYS A 132 -9.42 -10.74 9.86
C LYS A 132 -10.76 -11.21 10.45
N ASN A 133 -11.80 -11.29 9.62
CA ASN A 133 -13.12 -11.76 10.03
C ASN A 133 -13.28 -13.28 9.95
N VAL A 134 -12.36 -13.98 9.26
CA VAL A 134 -12.41 -15.43 9.08
C VAL A 134 -11.60 -16.09 10.19
N GLN A 135 -12.23 -17.05 10.89
CA GLN A 135 -11.60 -17.85 11.94
C GLN A 135 -11.28 -19.27 11.47
N THR A 136 -12.05 -19.79 10.51
CA THR A 136 -11.91 -21.16 10.01
C THR A 136 -11.80 -21.18 8.50
N VAL A 137 -10.88 -21.98 7.96
CA VAL A 137 -10.75 -22.21 6.52
C VAL A 137 -10.95 -23.69 6.23
N LEU A 138 -11.82 -24.01 5.27
CA LEU A 138 -12.13 -25.36 4.83
C LEU A 138 -11.73 -25.53 3.36
N ALA A 139 -11.08 -26.66 3.07
CA ALA A 139 -10.80 -27.07 1.70
C ALA A 139 -11.89 -28.02 1.22
N LYS A 140 -12.46 -27.73 0.06
CA LYS A 140 -13.40 -28.61 -0.65
C LYS A 140 -12.66 -29.63 -1.50
#